data_AF-A0A179GB01-F1
#
_entry.id   AF-A0A179GB01-F1
#
_cell.length_a   1.000
_cell.length_b   1.000
_cell.length_c   1.000
_cell.angle_alpha   90.00
_cell.angle_beta   90.00
_cell.angle_gamma   90.00
#
_symmetry.space_group_name_H-M   'P 1'
#
loop_
_entity.id
_entity.type
_entity.pdbx_description
1 polymer ?
#
loop_
_entity_poly.entity_id
_entity_poly.type
_entity_poly.pdbx_seq_one_letter_code
_entity_poly.pdbx_strand_id
1 'polypeptide(L)'
;MDYDWVIDAGYVPESIVRFGTRQIQKAQEAKISKKSFAEAMSERLDYVASLRSQPIAVETTAANEQQYEVDTGVFAAFLGPRMKYSCSLFPTGKETLAEAETAMLKEYATKAELQNGMTILDLGNLENVEVITGDIATYEFGPAQFDRVVSVELFEHMKNYELLMAKVASSLKVGGKLFVQILCHHSTPGTYR
;
A
#
# COMPACT_ATOMS: atom_id res chain seq x y z
N MET A 1 -20.05 20.74 16.98
CA MET A 1 -19.26 21.84 16.39
C MET A 1 -18.13 21.18 15.67
N ASP A 2 -18.06 21.41 14.36
CA ASP A 2 -16.94 20.98 13.54
C ASP A 2 -15.76 21.91 13.85
N TYR A 3 -14.70 21.33 14.42
CA TYR A 3 -13.47 22.04 14.79
C TYR A 3 -12.32 21.71 13.84
N ASP A 4 -12.60 21.02 12.73
CA ASP A 4 -11.57 20.55 11.79
C ASP A 4 -10.81 21.74 11.19
N TRP A 5 -11.50 22.87 10.98
CA TRP A 5 -10.90 24.12 10.51
C TRP A 5 -9.73 24.63 11.38
N VAL A 6 -9.72 24.35 12.69
CA VAL A 6 -8.64 24.79 13.59
C VAL A 6 -7.37 23.98 13.33
N ILE A 7 -7.54 22.69 13.01
CA ILE A 7 -6.47 21.78 12.65
C ILE A 7 -6.00 22.11 11.23
N ASP A 8 -6.92 22.25 10.28
CA ASP A 8 -6.62 22.51 8.86
C ASP A 8 -5.91 23.86 8.65
N ALA A 9 -6.27 24.88 9.43
CA ALA A 9 -5.61 26.18 9.40
C ALA A 9 -4.26 26.21 10.17
N GLY A 10 -3.84 25.08 10.77
CA GLY A 10 -2.55 24.96 11.45
C GLY A 10 -2.47 25.67 12.81
N TYR A 11 -3.61 26.00 13.43
CA TYR A 11 -3.63 26.69 14.74
C TYR A 11 -3.34 25.76 15.92
N VAL A 12 -3.42 24.44 15.73
CA VAL A 12 -3.13 23.47 16.79
C VAL A 12 -1.64 23.14 16.82
N PRO A 13 -0.94 23.34 17.96
CA PRO A 13 0.46 22.96 18.10
C PRO A 13 0.71 21.48 17.79
N GLU A 14 1.82 21.17 17.12
CA GLU A 14 2.19 19.80 16.72
C GLU A 14 2.23 18.83 17.92
N SER A 15 2.67 19.29 19.09
CA SER A 15 2.69 18.48 20.31
C SER A 15 1.30 18.02 20.75
N ILE A 16 0.28 18.85 20.54
CA ILE A 16 -1.13 18.57 20.84
C ILE A 16 -1.70 17.63 19.78
N VAL A 17 -1.43 17.90 18.49
CA VAL A 17 -1.83 16.98 17.40
C VAL A 17 -1.28 15.58 17.67
N ARG A 18 0.04 15.46 17.90
CA ARG A 18 0.71 14.19 18.23
C ARG A 18 0.13 13.53 19.47
N PHE A 19 -0.23 14.30 20.50
CA PHE A 19 -0.88 13.76 21.70
C PHE A 19 -2.27 13.19 21.36
N GLY A 20 -3.12 13.95 20.67
CA GLY A 20 -4.46 13.53 20.26
C GLY A 20 -4.42 12.26 19.40
N THR A 21 -3.57 12.24 18.37
CA THR A 21 -3.36 11.07 17.51
C THR A 21 -2.97 9.82 18.32
N ARG A 22 -2.05 9.96 19.29
CA ARG A 22 -1.67 8.84 20.18
C ARG A 22 -2.82 8.37 21.08
N GLN A 23 -3.69 9.25 21.54
CA GLN A 23 -4.87 8.83 22.32
C GLN A 23 -5.87 8.05 21.45
N ILE A 24 -6.09 8.49 20.21
CA ILE A 24 -6.96 7.78 19.25
C ILE A 24 -6.40 6.38 18.95
N GLN A 25 -5.10 6.28 18.68
CA GLN A 25 -4.42 5.00 18.43
C GLN A 25 -4.54 4.07 19.66
N LYS A 26 -4.25 4.56 20.87
CA LYS A 26 -4.41 3.77 22.11
C LYS A 26 -5.84 3.28 22.32
N ALA A 27 -6.83 4.13 22.05
CA ALA A 27 -8.23 3.75 22.16
C ALA A 27 -8.61 2.65 21.16
N GLN A 28 -8.07 2.69 19.94
CA GLN A 28 -8.25 1.61 18.95
C GLN A 28 -7.55 0.32 19.37
N GLU A 29 -6.29 0.38 19.80
CA GLU A 29 -5.55 -0.78 20.32
C GLU A 29 -6.28 -1.44 21.49
N ALA A 30 -6.84 -0.65 22.41
CA ALA A 30 -7.61 -1.17 23.53
C ALA A 30 -8.91 -1.87 23.12
N LYS A 31 -9.51 -1.51 21.97
CA LYS A 31 -10.66 -2.23 21.40
C LYS A 31 -10.23 -3.56 20.78
N ILE A 32 -9.07 -3.58 20.12
CA ILE A 32 -8.52 -4.79 19.49
C ILE A 32 -8.07 -5.80 20.55
N SER A 33 -7.35 -5.35 21.58
CA SER A 33 -6.75 -6.23 22.60
C SER A 33 -7.75 -6.88 23.55
N LYS A 34 -8.96 -6.32 23.68
CA LYS A 34 -10.03 -6.86 24.54
C LYS A 34 -10.76 -8.05 23.93
N LYS A 35 -10.58 -8.33 22.63
CA LYS A 35 -11.26 -9.44 21.96
C LYS A 35 -10.63 -10.77 22.35
N SER A 36 -11.44 -11.78 22.59
CA SER A 36 -10.94 -13.14 22.69
C SER A 36 -10.37 -13.59 21.34
N PHE A 37 -9.50 -14.61 21.38
CA PHE A 37 -8.93 -15.19 20.15
C PHE A 37 -10.03 -15.65 19.17
N ALA A 38 -11.08 -16.30 19.68
CA ALA A 38 -12.19 -16.82 18.88
C ALA A 38 -12.98 -15.70 18.20
N GLU A 39 -13.34 -14.64 18.93
CA GLU A 39 -14.04 -13.48 18.38
C GLU A 39 -13.20 -12.79 17.30
N ALA A 40 -11.92 -12.54 17.59
CA ALA A 40 -11.02 -11.91 16.64
C ALA A 40 -10.83 -12.78 15.38
N MET A 41 -10.80 -14.11 15.51
CA MET A 41 -10.71 -15.02 14.36
C MET A 41 -11.99 -14.99 13.52
N SER A 42 -13.16 -15.03 14.16
CA SER A 42 -14.44 -14.96 13.46
C SER A 42 -14.53 -13.67 12.63
N GLU A 43 -14.26 -12.52 13.23
CA GLU A 43 -14.30 -11.23 12.51
C GLU A 43 -13.32 -11.18 11.32
N ARG A 44 -12.14 -11.80 11.45
CA ARG A 44 -11.19 -11.90 10.33
C ARG A 44 -11.76 -12.73 9.18
N LEU A 45 -12.34 -13.88 9.48
CA LEU A 45 -12.95 -14.76 8.48
C LEU A 45 -14.16 -14.09 7.83
N ASP A 46 -15.00 -13.41 8.61
CA ASP A 46 -16.15 -12.67 8.12
C ASP A 46 -15.71 -11.51 7.20
N TYR A 47 -14.64 -10.80 7.57
CA TYR A 47 -14.06 -9.77 6.71
C TYR A 47 -13.54 -10.37 5.40
N VAL A 48 -12.75 -11.44 5.44
CA VAL A 48 -12.26 -12.13 4.24
C VAL A 48 -13.41 -12.61 3.35
N ALA A 49 -14.48 -13.15 3.95
CA ALA A 49 -15.67 -13.56 3.21
C ALA A 49 -16.36 -12.36 2.53
N SER A 50 -16.45 -11.22 3.22
CA SER A 50 -17.02 -9.98 2.68
C SER A 50 -16.23 -9.40 1.50
N LEU A 51 -14.93 -9.66 1.43
CA LEU A 51 -14.08 -9.18 0.33
C LEU A 51 -14.35 -9.95 -0.97
N ARG A 52 -14.72 -11.23 -0.88
CA ARG A 52 -14.95 -12.09 -2.06
C ARG A 52 -16.18 -11.72 -2.88
N SER A 53 -17.15 -11.03 -2.26
CA SER A 53 -18.36 -10.56 -2.95
C SER A 53 -18.23 -9.15 -3.55
N GLN A 54 -17.12 -8.46 -3.31
CA GLN A 54 -16.87 -7.11 -3.80
C GLN A 54 -16.20 -7.13 -5.19
N PRO A 55 -16.18 -6.01 -5.93
CA PRO A 55 -15.31 -5.86 -7.09
C PRO A 55 -13.82 -5.81 -6.67
N ILE A 56 -12.90 -5.92 -7.63
CA ILE A 56 -11.45 -5.85 -7.36
C ILE A 56 -11.08 -4.53 -6.67
N ALA A 57 -11.62 -3.41 -7.12
CA ALA A 57 -11.48 -2.10 -6.51
C ALA A 57 -12.85 -1.42 -6.40
N VAL A 58 -13.03 -0.60 -5.38
CA VAL A 58 -14.22 0.23 -5.14
C VAL A 58 -13.75 1.69 -5.18
N GLU A 59 -14.43 2.52 -5.97
CA GLU A 59 -14.13 3.96 -6.14
C GLU A 59 -12.74 4.31 -6.70
N THR A 60 -12.39 3.76 -7.86
CA THR A 60 -11.12 4.07 -8.54
C THR A 60 -11.00 5.55 -8.94
N THR A 61 -12.10 6.24 -9.27
CA THR A 61 -12.05 7.65 -9.70
C THR A 61 -11.78 8.62 -8.55
N ALA A 62 -12.50 8.51 -7.43
CA ALA A 62 -12.34 9.41 -6.29
C ALA A 62 -11.01 9.22 -5.55
N ALA A 63 -10.52 7.98 -5.45
CA ALA A 63 -9.21 7.68 -4.88
C ALA A 63 -8.06 8.24 -5.73
N ASN A 64 -8.20 8.20 -7.07
CA ASN A 64 -7.22 8.79 -7.98
C ASN A 64 -7.23 10.33 -7.89
N GLU A 65 -8.41 10.96 -7.93
CA GLU A 65 -8.58 12.42 -7.86
C GLU A 65 -8.12 13.02 -6.53
N GLN A 66 -8.36 12.37 -5.39
CA GLN A 66 -8.01 12.91 -4.07
C GLN A 66 -6.56 12.66 -3.65
N GLN A 67 -5.88 11.64 -4.21
CA GLN A 67 -4.60 11.16 -3.68
C GLN A 67 -3.44 11.17 -4.69
N TYR A 68 -3.70 11.22 -6.00
CA TYR A 68 -2.66 11.14 -7.05
C TYR A 68 -2.64 12.32 -8.04
N GLU A 69 -3.55 13.29 -7.93
CA GLU A 69 -3.61 14.48 -8.80
C GLU A 69 -2.96 15.74 -8.19
N VAL A 70 -2.09 15.57 -7.20
CA VAL A 70 -1.24 16.67 -6.69
C VAL A 70 -0.06 16.89 -7.64
N ASP A 71 0.27 18.15 -7.93
CA ASP A 71 1.38 18.49 -8.83
C ASP A 71 2.69 17.83 -8.35
N THR A 72 3.50 17.32 -9.28
CA THR A 72 4.80 16.72 -9.00
C THR A 72 5.70 17.63 -8.16
N GLY A 73 5.58 18.96 -8.32
CA GLY A 73 6.31 19.93 -7.50
C GLY A 73 5.98 19.85 -6.01
N VAL A 74 4.75 19.46 -5.65
CA VAL A 74 4.33 19.25 -4.26
C VAL A 74 5.02 18.02 -3.68
N PHE A 75 5.00 16.90 -4.39
CA PHE A 75 5.71 15.69 -3.98
C PHE A 75 7.22 15.90 -3.85
N ALA A 76 7.83 16.62 -4.79
CA ALA A 76 9.26 16.90 -4.77
C ALA A 76 9.69 17.76 -3.56
N ALA A 77 8.75 18.48 -2.94
CA ALA A 77 9.04 19.30 -1.77
C ALA A 77 9.22 18.49 -0.46
N PHE A 78 8.66 17.28 -0.38
CA PHE A 78 8.71 16.46 0.84
C PHE A 78 9.15 15.01 0.65
N LEU A 79 9.26 14.51 -0.59
CA LEU A 79 9.84 13.20 -0.90
C LEU A 79 11.34 13.30 -1.15
N GLY A 80 12.01 12.14 -1.12
CA GLY A 80 13.42 12.06 -1.46
C GLY A 80 13.64 12.00 -2.98
N PRO A 81 14.92 11.93 -3.41
CA PRO A 81 15.29 11.96 -4.83
C PRO A 81 14.70 10.82 -5.67
N ARG A 82 14.19 9.75 -5.05
CA ARG A 82 13.53 8.64 -5.76
C ARG A 82 12.03 8.84 -5.92
N MET A 83 11.49 9.96 -5.43
CA MET A 83 10.05 10.27 -5.46
C MET A 83 9.21 9.12 -4.89
N LYS A 84 9.75 8.40 -3.89
CA LYS A 84 9.13 7.18 -3.39
C LYS A 84 7.98 7.54 -2.45
N TYR A 85 6.76 7.49 -2.97
CA TYR A 85 5.55 7.73 -2.18
C TYR A 85 5.04 6.43 -1.51
N SER A 86 5.87 5.85 -0.64
CA SER A 86 5.56 4.67 0.18
C SER A 86 6.64 4.47 1.26
N CYS A 87 6.44 3.54 2.21
CA CYS A 87 7.35 3.35 3.35
C CYS A 87 8.83 3.20 2.97
N SER A 88 9.74 3.95 3.62
CA SER A 88 11.20 3.86 3.43
C SER A 88 11.88 3.05 4.55
N LEU A 89 13.08 2.53 4.29
CA LEU A 89 13.78 1.63 5.21
C LEU A 89 14.91 2.38 5.90
N PHE A 90 14.86 2.46 7.23
CA PHE A 90 15.90 3.08 8.08
C PHE A 90 16.54 2.00 8.98
N PRO A 91 17.55 1.23 8.51
CA PRO A 91 18.13 0.14 9.29
C PRO A 91 18.69 0.55 10.64
N THR A 92 19.29 1.73 10.73
CA THR A 92 19.91 2.24 11.96
C THR A 92 19.17 3.45 12.53
N GLY A 93 18.26 4.06 11.76
CA GLY A 93 17.55 5.29 12.14
C GLY A 93 18.39 6.56 11.94
N LYS A 94 19.56 6.46 11.29
CA LYS A 94 20.48 7.59 11.01
C LYS A 94 20.59 7.91 9.54
N GLU A 95 19.97 7.10 8.68
CA GLU A 95 19.95 7.30 7.25
C GLU A 95 19.22 8.60 6.89
N THR A 96 19.71 9.29 5.87
CA THR A 96 18.95 10.33 5.18
C THR A 96 17.74 9.72 4.48
N LEU A 97 16.74 10.54 4.13
CA LEU A 97 15.58 10.08 3.36
C LEU A 97 16.01 9.43 2.03
N ALA A 98 16.98 10.02 1.32
CA ALA A 98 17.50 9.47 0.06
C ALA A 98 18.14 8.08 0.22
N GLU A 99 18.89 7.88 1.31
CA GLU A 99 19.47 6.59 1.64
C GLU A 99 18.39 5.57 2.00
N ALA A 100 17.37 5.99 2.75
CA ALA A 100 16.29 5.13 3.19
C ALA A 100 15.36 4.67 2.05
N GLU A 101 15.09 5.56 1.08
CA GLU A 101 14.39 5.21 -0.17
C GLU A 101 15.19 4.15 -0.94
N THR A 102 16.49 4.39 -1.12
CA THR A 102 17.39 3.48 -1.85
C THR A 102 17.51 2.13 -1.13
N ALA A 103 17.58 2.14 0.20
CA ALA A 103 17.64 0.91 1.00
C ALA A 103 16.35 0.09 0.82
N MET A 104 15.19 0.73 0.83
CA MET A 104 13.92 0.04 0.61
C MET A 104 13.80 -0.55 -0.81
N LEU A 105 14.19 0.20 -1.83
CA LEU A 105 14.16 -0.31 -3.22
C LEU A 105 15.07 -1.54 -3.40
N LYS A 106 16.25 -1.54 -2.76
CA LYS A 106 17.15 -2.71 -2.74
C LYS A 106 16.55 -3.91 -2.01
N GLU A 107 15.83 -3.65 -0.92
CA GLU A 107 15.12 -4.69 -0.17
C GLU A 107 14.01 -5.33 -1.03
N TYR A 108 13.25 -4.52 -1.79
CA TYR A 108 12.26 -5.03 -2.74
C TYR A 108 12.91 -5.90 -3.82
N ALA A 109 13.99 -5.43 -4.44
CA ALA A 109 14.69 -6.20 -5.47
C ALA A 109 15.19 -7.55 -4.95
N THR A 110 15.67 -7.58 -3.71
CA THR A 110 16.14 -8.80 -3.04
C THR A 110 14.98 -9.76 -2.73
N LYS A 111 13.91 -9.26 -2.09
CA LYS A 111 12.75 -10.07 -1.68
C LYS A 111 11.90 -10.55 -2.86
N ALA A 112 11.84 -9.76 -3.93
CA ALA A 112 11.19 -10.15 -5.17
C ALA A 112 12.10 -11.03 -6.05
N GLU A 113 13.35 -11.29 -5.64
CA GLU A 113 14.34 -12.07 -6.38
C GLU A 113 14.51 -11.58 -7.82
N LEU A 114 14.63 -10.27 -8.00
CA LEU A 114 14.79 -9.65 -9.31
C LEU A 114 16.16 -9.95 -9.89
N GLN A 115 16.19 -10.26 -11.18
CA GLN A 115 17.42 -10.55 -11.93
C GLN A 115 17.40 -9.84 -13.28
N ASN A 116 18.58 -9.55 -13.81
CA ASN A 116 18.71 -8.97 -15.13
C ASN A 116 18.07 -9.87 -16.19
N GLY A 117 17.33 -9.27 -17.13
CA GLY A 117 16.66 -9.97 -18.22
C GLY A 117 15.25 -10.48 -17.89
N MET A 118 14.75 -10.30 -16.67
CA MET A 118 13.36 -10.62 -16.31
C MET A 118 12.37 -9.61 -16.91
N THR A 119 11.19 -10.09 -17.30
CA THR A 119 10.02 -9.26 -17.58
C THR A 119 9.27 -9.03 -16.26
N ILE A 120 9.20 -7.78 -15.81
CA ILE A 120 8.61 -7.41 -14.51
C ILE A 120 7.36 -6.58 -14.77
N LEU A 121 6.23 -6.99 -14.20
CA LEU A 121 5.07 -6.13 -14.07
C LEU A 121 5.16 -5.43 -12.72
N ASP A 122 5.23 -4.11 -12.76
CA ASP A 122 5.11 -3.31 -11.57
C ASP A 122 3.71 -2.70 -11.50
N LEU A 123 3.02 -2.99 -10.40
CA LEU A 123 1.69 -2.46 -10.13
C LEU A 123 1.75 -1.09 -9.43
N GLY A 124 2.96 -0.52 -9.26
CA GLY A 124 3.22 0.78 -8.63
C GLY A 124 4.53 1.47 -9.08
N ASN A 125 4.45 2.18 -10.22
CA ASN A 125 5.34 3.25 -10.73
C ASN A 125 6.87 3.18 -10.46
N LEU A 126 7.60 2.24 -11.08
CA LEU A 126 9.07 2.18 -11.15
C LEU A 126 9.65 2.85 -12.41
N GLU A 127 10.78 3.56 -12.30
CA GLU A 127 11.31 4.43 -13.38
C GLU A 127 12.29 3.76 -14.36
N ASN A 128 12.78 2.54 -14.10
CA ASN A 128 13.87 1.91 -14.88
C ASN A 128 13.47 0.58 -15.56
N VAL A 129 12.17 0.40 -15.79
CA VAL A 129 11.55 -0.75 -16.46
C VAL A 129 10.54 -0.25 -17.50
N GLU A 130 10.12 -1.11 -18.43
CA GLU A 130 8.98 -0.79 -19.28
C GLU A 130 7.72 -0.74 -18.39
N VAL A 131 7.15 0.45 -18.23
CA VAL A 131 5.97 0.67 -17.40
C VAL A 131 4.72 0.58 -18.28
N ILE A 132 3.87 -0.39 -17.99
CA ILE A 132 2.52 -0.46 -18.53
C ILE A 132 1.59 0.23 -17.55
N THR A 133 1.17 1.46 -17.86
CA THR A 133 0.22 2.21 -17.03
C THR A 133 -1.21 1.83 -17.40
N GLY A 134 -1.95 1.29 -16.45
CA GLY A 134 -3.36 0.95 -16.61
C GLY A 134 -4.05 0.77 -15.26
N ASP A 135 -5.36 0.97 -15.21
CA ASP A 135 -6.16 0.69 -14.01
C ASP A 135 -6.18 -0.82 -13.75
N ILE A 136 -5.59 -1.26 -12.63
CA ILE A 136 -5.50 -2.67 -12.25
C ILE A 136 -6.86 -3.38 -12.17
N ALA A 137 -7.93 -2.64 -11.89
CA ALA A 137 -9.27 -3.18 -11.81
C ALA A 137 -9.79 -3.62 -13.19
N THR A 138 -9.40 -2.93 -14.26
CA THR A 138 -10.00 -3.09 -15.60
C THR A 138 -9.02 -3.56 -16.67
N TYR A 139 -7.72 -3.28 -16.52
CA TYR A 139 -6.69 -3.61 -17.49
C TYR A 139 -6.40 -5.12 -17.49
N GLU A 140 -6.55 -5.80 -18.62
CA GLU A 140 -6.27 -7.23 -18.74
C GLU A 140 -4.84 -7.48 -19.22
N PHE A 141 -4.04 -8.16 -18.42
CA PHE A 141 -2.69 -8.60 -18.78
C PHE A 141 -2.75 -9.81 -19.71
N GLY A 142 -1.83 -9.90 -20.67
CA GLY A 142 -1.71 -11.10 -21.47
C GLY A 142 -1.24 -12.29 -20.61
N PRO A 143 -1.61 -13.53 -20.98
CA PRO A 143 -1.25 -14.71 -20.20
C PRO A 143 0.26 -14.98 -20.26
N ALA A 144 0.84 -15.39 -19.14
CA ALA A 144 2.23 -15.85 -19.02
C ALA A 144 3.28 -14.88 -19.60
N GLN A 145 3.12 -13.58 -19.33
CA GLN A 145 4.00 -12.51 -19.81
C GLN A 145 5.14 -12.17 -18.85
N PHE A 146 4.96 -12.37 -17.54
CA PHE A 146 5.86 -11.82 -16.54
C PHE A 146 6.59 -12.90 -15.72
N ASP A 147 7.88 -12.68 -15.49
CA ASP A 147 8.69 -13.47 -14.54
C ASP A 147 8.40 -13.04 -13.10
N ARG A 148 8.10 -11.75 -12.91
CA ARG A 148 7.79 -11.15 -11.61
C ARG A 148 6.65 -10.17 -11.72
N VAL A 149 5.79 -10.16 -10.71
CA VAL A 149 4.83 -9.09 -10.46
C VAL A 149 5.20 -8.47 -9.12
N VAL A 150 5.33 -7.16 -9.06
CA VAL A 150 5.69 -6.40 -7.86
C VAL A 150 4.55 -5.45 -7.53
N SER A 151 4.11 -5.47 -6.27
CA SER A 151 3.11 -4.56 -5.75
C SER A 151 3.63 -3.90 -4.48
N VAL A 152 3.62 -2.58 -4.45
CA VAL A 152 4.03 -1.75 -3.30
C VAL A 152 2.85 -0.87 -2.93
N GLU A 153 2.32 -1.04 -1.71
CA GLU A 153 1.21 -0.26 -1.13
C GLU A 153 -0.05 -0.12 -2.02
N LEU A 154 -0.35 -1.15 -2.83
CA LEU A 154 -1.55 -1.18 -3.69
C LEU A 154 -2.70 -2.00 -3.08
N PHE A 155 -2.40 -3.14 -2.45
CA PHE A 155 -3.41 -4.12 -2.05
C PHE A 155 -4.35 -3.59 -0.97
N GLU A 156 -3.93 -2.62 -0.17
CA GLU A 156 -4.76 -1.90 0.79
C GLU A 156 -5.97 -1.19 0.17
N HIS A 157 -5.84 -0.77 -1.09
CA HIS A 157 -6.90 -0.11 -1.85
C HIS A 157 -7.82 -1.12 -2.56
N MET A 158 -7.38 -2.37 -2.67
CA MET A 158 -8.11 -3.44 -3.33
C MET A 158 -9.07 -4.11 -2.35
N LYS A 159 -10.16 -4.66 -2.87
CA LYS A 159 -11.16 -5.39 -2.08
C LYS A 159 -11.12 -6.88 -2.40
N ASN A 160 -11.45 -7.27 -3.63
CA ASN A 160 -11.51 -8.68 -3.99
C ASN A 160 -10.13 -9.28 -4.33
N TYR A 161 -9.43 -9.75 -3.30
CA TYR A 161 -8.11 -10.37 -3.45
C TYR A 161 -8.15 -11.69 -4.22
N GLU A 162 -9.27 -12.42 -4.21
CA GLU A 162 -9.37 -13.68 -4.96
C GLU A 162 -9.32 -13.43 -6.47
N LEU A 163 -10.13 -12.49 -6.96
CA LEU A 163 -10.12 -12.08 -8.36
C LEU A 163 -8.79 -11.42 -8.76
N LEU A 164 -8.25 -10.55 -7.90
CA LEU A 164 -6.97 -9.90 -8.16
C LEU A 164 -5.82 -10.91 -8.23
N MET A 165 -5.74 -11.85 -7.29
CA MET A 165 -4.70 -12.89 -7.30
C MET A 165 -4.86 -13.81 -8.51
N ALA A 166 -6.08 -14.14 -8.93
CA ALA A 166 -6.32 -14.91 -10.16
C ALA A 166 -5.82 -14.17 -11.41
N LYS A 167 -6.09 -12.86 -11.49
CA LYS A 167 -5.63 -11.97 -12.57
C LYS A 167 -4.11 -11.84 -12.61
N VAL A 168 -3.47 -11.71 -11.45
CA VAL A 168 -2.01 -11.69 -11.35
C VAL A 168 -1.43 -13.05 -11.75
N ALA A 169 -2.00 -14.14 -11.24
CA ALA A 169 -1.53 -15.49 -11.53
C ALA A 169 -1.59 -15.85 -13.01
N SER A 170 -2.62 -15.42 -13.74
CA SER A 170 -2.73 -15.67 -15.19
C SER A 170 -1.64 -14.94 -15.99
N SER A 171 -1.19 -13.78 -15.51
CA SER A 171 -0.13 -12.98 -16.15
C SER A 171 1.28 -13.54 -15.94
N LEU A 172 1.48 -14.42 -14.95
CA LEU A 172 2.80 -14.96 -14.60
C LEU A 172 3.18 -16.15 -15.49
N LYS A 173 4.45 -16.17 -15.92
CA LYS A 173 5.08 -17.34 -16.54
C LYS A 173 5.12 -18.51 -15.55
N VAL A 174 5.34 -19.73 -16.05
CA VAL A 174 5.58 -20.90 -15.18
C VAL A 174 6.81 -20.63 -14.30
N GLY A 175 6.63 -20.70 -12.98
CA GLY A 175 7.67 -20.37 -12.01
C GLY A 175 7.83 -18.86 -11.71
N GLY A 176 6.98 -18.02 -12.30
CA GLY A 176 6.90 -16.60 -11.97
C GLY A 176 6.42 -16.38 -10.53
N LYS A 177 6.76 -15.22 -9.97
CA LYS A 177 6.47 -14.88 -8.57
C LYS A 177 5.81 -13.51 -8.44
N LEU A 178 4.90 -13.42 -7.47
CA LEU A 178 4.34 -12.16 -7.01
C LEU A 178 5.04 -11.74 -5.71
N PHE A 179 5.50 -10.49 -5.65
CA PHE A 179 5.93 -9.82 -4.43
C PHE A 179 4.91 -8.75 -4.04
N VAL A 180 4.46 -8.76 -2.78
CA VAL A 180 3.53 -7.77 -2.23
C VAL A 180 4.15 -7.15 -0.98
N GLN A 181 4.26 -5.84 -0.97
CA GLN A 181 4.37 -5.04 0.23
C GLN A 181 3.03 -4.32 0.47
N ILE A 182 2.52 -4.43 1.70
CA ILE A 182 1.22 -3.89 2.13
C ILE A 182 1.38 -3.39 3.57
N LEU A 183 0.76 -2.26 3.89
CA LEU A 183 0.68 -1.76 5.26
C LEU A 183 -0.41 -2.52 6.03
N CYS A 184 -0.09 -3.03 7.21
CA CYS A 184 -1.04 -3.78 8.03
C CYS A 184 -0.84 -3.56 9.53
N HIS A 185 -1.91 -3.79 10.29
CA HIS A 185 -1.79 -4.01 11.72
C HIS A 185 -1.45 -5.49 11.96
N HIS A 186 -0.51 -5.76 12.86
CA HIS A 186 0.04 -7.11 13.08
C HIS A 186 -1.01 -8.17 13.47
N SER A 187 -2.16 -7.75 14.01
CA SER A 187 -3.21 -8.65 14.49
C SER A 187 -4.58 -8.42 13.89
N THR A 188 -4.88 -7.30 13.23
CA THR A 188 -6.25 -7.05 12.73
C THR A 188 -6.20 -6.58 11.28
N PRO A 189 -7.13 -7.03 10.42
CA PRO A 189 -7.32 -6.39 9.13
C PRO A 189 -7.71 -4.93 9.36
N GLY A 190 -7.04 -4.02 8.65
CA GLY A 190 -7.45 -2.62 8.58
C GLY A 190 -8.64 -2.51 7.62
N THR A 191 -9.68 -1.79 8.02
CA THR A 191 -10.72 -1.35 7.10
C THR A 191 -10.42 0.09 6.71
N TYR A 192 -10.01 0.29 5.46
CA TYR A 192 -10.17 1.61 4.82
C TYR A 192 -11.68 1.75 4.60
N ARG A 193 -12.34 2.44 5.54
CA ARG A 193 -13.74 2.87 5.45
C ARG A 193 -13.79 4.31 4.97
#